data_AF-A0A163BBW0-F1
#
_entry.id   AF-A0A163BBW0-F1
#
_cell.length_a   1.000
_cell.length_b   1.000
_cell.length_c   1.000
_cell.angle_alpha   90.00
_cell.angle_beta   90.00
_cell.angle_gamma   90.00
#
_symmetry.space_group_name_H-M   'P 1'
#
loop_
_entity.id
_entity.type
_entity.pdbx_description
1 polymer ?
#
loop_
_entity_poly.entity_id
_entity_poly.type
_entity_poly.pdbx_seq_one_letter_code
_entity_poly.pdbx_strand_id
1 'polypeptide(L)'
;MRKKPRFHSLKKLKIRQDMSRWTLYSLAQLRPPNVATRTFFQQKWTAKADTRAYHGEQIREKKWARLFKRSLPAVVPMDHRYLARHDGSEQAAGRGQGADSDKKARAPPMTPYMQMAYHPIERRLDTAVFRALFASSVRQARQFCVHGLVRVNGKKMPFPGYMLNPGDMFQVEPGSVMFATGARKDRSSTARRVAKEKAAARAAARAEAAAHTPRQPPADAVVPSKRDEPTPAELKAHLQTIMADVDGVLAEDVGAKDKQKFRAFRQTVKRAIGLWRSASPESISTLDAQFDFLKTQLAARSAPPPAAATPDPAEEPLFSDADQAKLRQAFDKLRLETEHTSAWNRRNAAAPYATPWRPRDYMSAFAFIPRYLEVNQNICAAVYLRHPVARPGLAEVPTPFPIETGQLAFNWYLRRR
;
A
#
# COMPACT_ATOMS: atom_id res chain seq x y z
N MET A 1 10.59 -4.55 -17.42
CA MET A 1 9.97 -3.52 -16.54
C MET A 1 10.29 -3.82 -15.07
N ARG A 2 10.96 -2.92 -14.35
CA ARG A 2 11.27 -3.09 -12.92
C ARG A 2 9.98 -3.12 -12.08
N LYS A 3 9.81 -4.13 -11.20
CA LYS A 3 8.65 -4.23 -10.30
C LYS A 3 8.51 -2.92 -9.50
N LYS A 4 7.30 -2.33 -9.50
CA LYS A 4 7.02 -1.13 -8.70
C LYS A 4 7.27 -1.45 -7.21
N PRO A 5 7.90 -0.55 -6.45
CA PRO A 5 8.13 -0.77 -5.02
C PRO A 5 6.80 -1.00 -4.30
N ARG A 6 6.79 -1.92 -3.34
CA ARG A 6 5.59 -2.23 -2.54
C ARG A 6 5.17 -0.99 -1.77
N PHE A 7 3.87 -0.68 -1.79
CA PHE A 7 3.31 0.52 -1.17
C PHE A 7 3.48 0.52 0.36
N HIS A 8 3.12 -0.60 1.01
CA HIS A 8 3.50 -0.94 2.38
C HIS A 8 4.63 -1.97 2.32
N SER A 9 5.84 -1.56 2.69
CA SER A 9 7.00 -2.45 2.81
C SER A 9 7.37 -2.59 4.28
N LEU A 10 7.59 -3.81 4.75
CA LEU A 10 8.06 -4.06 6.12
C LEU A 10 9.57 -3.86 6.25
N LYS A 11 10.33 -3.93 5.15
CA LYS A 11 11.78 -3.69 5.14
C LYS A 11 12.13 -2.21 5.27
N LYS A 12 11.33 -1.34 4.64
CA LYS A 12 11.44 0.11 4.75
C LYS A 12 10.09 0.65 5.18
N LEU A 13 9.95 0.84 6.50
CA LEU A 13 8.75 1.37 7.11
C LEU A 13 8.54 2.80 6.63
N LYS A 14 7.37 3.06 6.04
CA LYS A 14 6.96 4.37 5.55
C LYS A 14 5.51 4.57 5.96
N ILE A 15 5.27 5.61 6.75
CA ILE A 15 3.92 5.98 7.18
C ILE A 15 3.20 6.61 5.99
N ARG A 16 1.95 6.21 5.77
CA ARG A 16 1.08 6.68 4.68
C ARG A 16 -0.17 7.33 5.25
N GLN A 17 -0.88 8.11 4.43
CA GLN A 17 -2.20 8.67 4.78
C GLN A 17 -3.31 7.65 4.47
N ASP A 18 -3.38 6.58 5.26
CA ASP A 18 -4.41 5.54 5.20
C ASP A 18 -4.62 4.82 6.55
N MET A 19 -5.81 4.26 6.73
CA MET A 19 -6.21 3.52 7.94
C MET A 19 -5.90 2.03 7.81
N SER A 20 -4.68 1.67 7.38
CA SER A 20 -4.27 0.27 7.23
C SER A 20 -3.49 -0.23 8.44
N ARG A 21 -3.63 -1.54 8.73
CA ARG A 21 -2.85 -2.22 9.77
C ARG A 21 -1.33 -2.06 9.60
N TRP A 22 -0.87 -1.93 8.36
CA TRP A 22 0.55 -1.77 8.04
C TRP A 22 1.07 -0.37 8.37
N THR A 23 0.24 0.65 8.10
CA THR A 23 0.54 2.03 8.49
C THR A 23 0.49 2.18 9.99
N LEU A 24 -0.45 1.54 10.68
CA LEU A 24 -0.50 1.50 12.14
C LEU A 24 0.79 0.90 12.72
N TYR A 25 1.21 -0.25 12.19
CA TYR A 25 2.48 -0.87 12.58
C TYR A 25 3.69 0.06 12.33
N SER A 26 3.72 0.74 11.17
CA SER A 26 4.81 1.67 10.85
C SER A 26 4.81 2.90 11.77
N LEU A 27 3.63 3.35 12.21
CA LEU A 27 3.48 4.46 13.13
C LEU A 27 3.95 4.07 14.54
N ALA A 28 3.60 2.88 15.00
CA ALA A 28 4.06 2.34 16.29
C ALA A 28 5.59 2.18 16.35
N GLN A 29 6.24 1.99 15.21
CA GLN A 29 7.70 1.84 15.10
C GLN A 29 8.42 3.15 14.73
N LEU A 30 7.72 4.30 14.74
CA LEU A 30 8.31 5.57 14.37
C LEU A 30 9.36 6.01 15.40
N ARG A 31 10.56 6.34 14.92
CA ARG A 31 11.67 6.84 15.74
C ARG A 31 12.04 8.25 15.32
N PRO A 32 12.56 9.08 16.24
CA PRO A 32 13.12 10.38 15.89
C PRO A 32 14.29 10.23 14.91
N PRO A 33 14.58 11.24 14.08
CA PRO A 33 15.65 11.17 13.09
C PRO A 33 17.01 11.05 13.78
N ASN A 34 17.88 10.15 13.30
CA ASN A 34 19.26 10.09 13.76
C ASN A 34 20.05 11.27 13.19
N VAL A 35 20.30 12.27 14.05
CA VAL A 35 21.07 13.48 13.74
C VAL A 35 22.55 13.37 14.09
N ALA A 36 22.96 12.34 14.86
CA ALA A 36 24.32 12.21 15.37
C ALA A 36 25.31 11.70 14.30
N THR A 37 24.93 10.67 13.55
CA THR A 37 25.87 9.99 12.62
C THR A 37 25.70 10.38 11.16
N ARG A 38 24.60 11.03 10.80
CA ARG A 38 24.27 11.34 9.40
C ARG A 38 24.69 12.74 9.03
N THR A 39 25.16 12.91 7.79
CA THR A 39 25.45 14.26 7.25
C THR A 39 24.16 15.06 7.07
N PHE A 40 24.26 16.39 7.03
CA PHE A 40 23.09 17.25 6.89
C PHE A 40 22.27 16.96 5.61
N PHE A 41 22.94 16.62 4.50
CA PHE A 41 22.25 16.20 3.28
C PHE A 41 21.49 14.88 3.48
N GLN A 42 22.12 13.88 4.11
CA GLN A 42 21.49 12.59 4.41
C GLN A 42 20.28 12.77 5.33
N GLN A 43 20.39 13.61 6.36
CA GLN A 43 19.30 13.96 7.27
C GLN A 43 18.11 14.57 6.50
N LYS A 44 18.34 15.61 5.72
CA LYS A 44 17.32 16.25 4.88
C LYS A 44 16.68 15.29 3.88
N TRP A 45 17.48 14.45 3.22
CA TRP A 45 16.98 13.45 2.28
C TRP A 45 16.06 12.45 2.97
N THR A 46 16.44 11.98 4.16
CA THR A 46 15.62 11.03 4.92
C THR A 46 14.32 11.68 5.40
N ALA A 47 14.39 12.89 5.96
CA ALA A 47 13.22 13.65 6.38
C ALA A 47 12.26 13.86 5.20
N LYS A 48 12.74 14.35 4.06
CA LYS A 48 11.95 14.48 2.82
C LYS A 48 11.29 13.16 2.42
N ALA A 49 12.05 12.05 2.44
CA ALA A 49 11.54 10.75 2.02
C ALA A 49 10.49 10.18 2.99
N ASP A 50 10.55 10.52 4.28
CA ASP A 50 9.56 10.11 5.29
C ASP A 50 8.32 11.00 5.24
N THR A 51 8.51 12.32 5.29
CA THR A 51 7.40 13.27 5.29
C THR A 51 6.59 13.21 4.01
N ARG A 52 7.21 13.06 2.83
CA ARG A 52 6.48 12.92 1.54
C ARG A 52 5.80 11.58 1.37
N ALA A 53 6.22 10.56 2.12
CA ALA A 53 5.53 9.27 2.09
C ALA A 53 4.14 9.35 2.71
N TYR A 54 3.97 10.25 3.69
CA TYR A 54 2.70 10.60 4.31
C TYR A 54 2.02 11.74 3.56
N HIS A 55 2.66 12.91 3.50
CA HIS A 55 2.10 14.14 2.93
C HIS A 55 2.12 14.13 1.41
N GLY A 56 0.95 13.93 0.81
CA GLY A 56 0.75 14.06 -0.63
C GLY A 56 1.53 13.05 -1.47
N GLU A 57 1.61 11.80 -1.03
CA GLU A 57 2.27 10.70 -1.73
C GLU A 57 1.85 10.58 -3.21
N GLN A 58 0.57 10.86 -3.50
CA GLN A 58 -0.02 10.84 -4.83
C GLN A 58 0.43 12.02 -5.73
N ILE A 59 1.06 13.05 -5.15
CA ILE A 59 1.49 14.26 -5.84
C ILE A 59 2.91 14.07 -6.35
N ARG A 60 3.12 14.27 -7.65
CA ARG A 60 4.46 14.24 -8.27
C ARG A 60 5.37 15.31 -7.64
N GLU A 61 6.65 15.00 -7.49
CA GLU A 61 7.61 15.88 -6.80
C GLU A 61 7.72 17.28 -7.43
N LYS A 62 7.78 17.37 -8.77
CA LYS A 62 7.78 18.67 -9.49
C LYS A 62 6.52 19.49 -9.22
N LYS A 63 5.37 18.85 -8.99
CA LYS A 63 4.12 19.53 -8.65
C LYS A 63 4.14 19.99 -7.19
N TRP A 64 4.61 19.15 -6.28
CA TRP A 64 4.78 19.52 -4.87
C TRP A 64 5.75 20.69 -4.71
N ALA A 65 6.90 20.67 -5.37
CA ALA A 65 7.89 21.74 -5.30
C ALA A 65 7.35 23.12 -5.73
N ARG A 66 6.35 23.16 -6.61
CA ARG A 66 5.65 24.41 -6.99
C ARG A 66 4.55 24.81 -6.02
N LEU A 67 3.97 23.85 -5.31
CA LEU A 67 2.91 24.07 -4.33
C LEU A 67 3.49 24.49 -2.95
N PHE A 68 4.71 24.06 -2.65
CA PHE A 68 5.44 24.40 -1.43
C PHE A 68 5.52 25.92 -1.26
N LYS A 69 5.16 26.39 -0.06
CA LYS A 69 5.22 27.80 0.32
C LYS A 69 6.24 27.99 1.44
N ARG A 70 7.00 29.08 1.34
CA ARG A 70 7.98 29.50 2.36
C ARG A 70 7.30 30.25 3.52
N SER A 71 6.19 30.92 3.22
CA SER A 71 5.34 31.59 4.22
C SER A 71 4.48 30.55 4.92
N LEU A 72 4.56 30.52 6.25
CA LEU A 72 3.86 29.58 7.12
C LEU A 72 2.85 30.37 7.96
N PRO A 73 1.53 30.12 7.79
CA PRO A 73 0.51 30.89 8.50
C PRO A 73 0.47 30.51 9.99
N ALA A 74 0.42 31.52 10.86
CA ALA A 74 0.34 31.36 12.30
C ALA A 74 -0.58 32.41 12.91
N VAL A 75 -1.09 32.13 14.10
CA VAL A 75 -1.96 33.04 14.86
C VAL A 75 -1.53 33.11 16.32
N VAL A 76 -1.68 34.29 16.92
CA VAL A 76 -1.40 34.54 18.34
C VAL A 76 -2.72 34.79 19.05
N PRO A 77 -3.09 33.99 20.08
CA PRO A 77 -4.26 34.29 20.88
C PRO A 77 -3.96 35.49 21.79
N MET A 78 -4.81 36.52 21.74
CA MET A 78 -4.76 37.67 22.65
C MET A 78 -5.97 37.62 23.58
N ASP A 79 -5.75 37.84 24.87
CA ASP A 79 -6.82 37.92 25.86
C ASP A 79 -7.48 39.30 25.79
N HIS A 80 -8.79 39.32 25.51
CA HIS A 80 -9.57 40.55 25.45
C HIS A 80 -9.63 41.28 26.80
N ARG A 81 -9.54 40.55 27.93
CA ARG A 81 -9.53 41.17 29.27
C ARG A 81 -8.27 41.98 29.51
N TYR A 82 -7.14 41.49 29.03
CA TYR A 82 -5.87 42.20 29.12
C TYR A 82 -5.90 43.45 28.23
N LEU A 83 -6.34 43.32 26.98
CA LEU A 83 -6.47 44.45 26.04
C LEU A 83 -7.40 45.57 26.53
N ALA A 84 -8.42 45.23 27.34
CA ALA A 84 -9.32 46.23 27.91
C ALA A 84 -8.71 47.01 29.10
N ARG A 85 -7.72 46.43 29.80
CA ARG A 85 -7.09 47.02 30.99
C ARG A 85 -5.78 47.72 30.69
N HIS A 86 -5.07 47.24 29.67
CA HIS A 86 -3.71 47.65 29.34
C HIS A 86 -3.62 47.98 27.86
N ASP A 87 -2.88 49.04 27.54
CA ASP A 87 -2.56 49.47 26.18
C ASP A 87 -1.24 48.88 25.65
N GLY A 88 -0.51 48.14 26.50
CA GLY A 88 0.76 47.49 26.19
C GLY A 88 1.99 48.33 26.56
N SER A 89 1.82 49.55 27.08
CA SER A 89 2.93 50.41 27.51
C SER A 89 3.78 49.78 28.62
N GLU A 90 3.18 48.95 29.47
CA GLU A 90 3.87 48.26 30.56
C GLU A 90 4.87 47.20 30.07
N GLN A 91 4.65 46.65 28.87
CA GLN A 91 5.60 45.72 28.23
C GLN A 91 6.89 46.42 27.81
N ALA A 92 6.86 47.75 27.61
CA ALA A 92 8.02 48.56 27.25
C ALA A 92 8.68 49.25 28.47
N ALA A 93 8.19 49.00 29.69
CA ALA A 93 8.76 49.57 30.91
C ALA A 93 10.26 49.23 31.07
N GLY A 94 10.95 50.00 31.92
CA GLY A 94 12.40 49.88 32.11
C GLY A 94 13.17 50.40 30.90
N ARG A 95 13.86 49.52 30.19
CA ARG A 95 14.67 49.86 28.99
C ARG A 95 14.09 49.28 27.70
N GLY A 96 12.78 49.01 27.66
CA GLY A 96 12.09 48.48 26.48
C GLY A 96 11.99 46.95 26.37
N GLN A 97 12.41 46.20 27.39
CA GLN A 97 12.24 44.73 27.48
C GLN A 97 11.27 44.31 28.60
N GLY A 98 10.56 45.28 29.19
CA GLY A 98 9.76 45.12 30.39
C GLY A 98 10.52 45.52 31.65
N ALA A 99 9.79 45.75 32.74
CA ALA A 99 10.37 46.04 34.04
C ALA A 99 11.09 44.80 34.61
N ASP A 100 12.23 45.02 35.26
CA ASP A 100 12.97 43.96 35.94
C ASP A 100 12.08 43.35 37.02
N SER A 101 11.93 42.03 36.99
CA SER A 101 11.13 41.29 37.97
C SER A 101 11.86 40.03 38.40
N ASP A 102 11.92 39.80 39.72
CA ASP A 102 12.54 38.60 40.29
C ASP A 102 11.73 37.33 39.99
N LYS A 103 10.44 37.48 39.64
CA LYS A 103 9.53 36.38 39.32
C LYS A 103 9.47 36.18 37.80
N LYS A 104 10.04 35.07 37.33
CA LYS A 104 9.96 34.68 35.92
C LYS A 104 8.51 34.29 35.55
N ALA A 105 7.84 35.13 34.77
CA ALA A 105 6.53 34.80 34.23
C ALA A 105 6.58 33.55 33.34
N ARG A 106 5.50 32.74 33.34
CA ARG A 106 5.41 31.53 32.53
C ARG A 106 5.30 31.93 31.05
N ALA A 107 6.37 31.69 30.29
CA ALA A 107 6.38 31.93 28.86
C ALA A 107 5.35 31.04 28.12
N PRO A 108 4.69 31.55 27.08
CA PRO A 108 3.81 30.73 26.24
C PRO A 108 4.62 29.61 25.56
N PRO A 109 3.99 28.45 25.29
CA PRO A 109 4.67 27.35 24.61
C PRO A 109 5.10 27.76 23.20
N MET A 110 6.24 27.23 22.75
CA MET A 110 6.79 27.50 21.42
C MET A 110 5.77 27.16 20.31
N THR A 111 5.61 28.06 19.35
CA THR A 111 4.78 27.82 18.15
C THR A 111 5.51 26.91 17.16
N PRO A 112 4.98 25.73 16.81
CA PRO A 112 5.67 24.77 15.95
C PRO A 112 5.51 25.10 14.46
N TYR A 113 6.15 26.17 13.97
CA TYR A 113 6.05 26.63 12.58
C TYR A 113 6.39 25.53 11.56
N MET A 114 7.47 24.77 11.79
CA MET A 114 8.00 23.81 10.82
C MET A 114 7.04 22.64 10.53
N GLN A 115 6.10 22.34 11.45
CA GLN A 115 5.07 21.34 11.22
C GLN A 115 4.03 21.78 10.17
N MET A 116 3.98 23.08 9.87
CA MET A 116 3.12 23.64 8.82
C MET A 116 3.68 23.47 7.41
N ALA A 117 4.87 22.87 7.21
CA ALA A 117 5.52 22.76 5.90
C ALA A 117 4.61 22.18 4.80
N TYR A 118 3.64 21.34 5.17
CA TYR A 118 2.71 20.68 4.25
C TYR A 118 1.29 21.26 4.24
N HIS A 119 1.06 22.41 4.89
CA HIS A 119 -0.26 23.05 4.95
C HIS A 119 -0.95 23.29 3.59
N PRO A 120 -0.25 23.52 2.45
CA PRO A 120 -0.91 23.68 1.16
C PRO A 120 -1.60 22.40 0.66
N ILE A 121 -1.17 21.22 1.12
CA ILE A 121 -1.78 19.93 0.75
C ILE A 121 -3.15 19.77 1.40
N GLU A 122 -3.32 20.25 2.63
CA GLU A 122 -4.58 20.18 3.37
C GLU A 122 -5.70 21.00 2.72
N ARG A 123 -5.37 21.96 1.86
CA ARG A 123 -6.36 22.68 1.04
C ARG A 123 -6.96 21.83 -0.06
N ARG A 124 -6.33 20.73 -0.45
CA ARG A 124 -6.80 19.91 -1.58
C ARG A 124 -8.04 19.12 -1.20
N LEU A 125 -9.03 19.08 -2.09
CA LEU A 125 -10.28 18.34 -1.89
C LEU A 125 -10.04 16.87 -1.52
N ASP A 126 -9.10 16.18 -2.17
CA ASP A 126 -8.79 14.78 -1.86
C ASP A 126 -8.24 14.58 -0.44
N THR A 127 -7.50 15.55 0.08
CA THR A 127 -6.94 15.49 1.44
C THR A 127 -7.99 15.88 2.46
N ALA A 128 -8.77 16.93 2.22
CA ALA A 128 -9.86 17.35 3.09
C ALA A 128 -10.92 16.26 3.30
N VAL A 129 -11.30 15.53 2.24
CA VAL A 129 -12.22 14.38 2.32
C VAL A 129 -11.68 13.27 3.21
N PHE A 130 -10.37 12.99 3.16
CA PHE A 130 -9.74 12.03 4.07
C PHE A 130 -9.70 12.54 5.51
N ARG A 131 -9.40 13.82 5.73
CA ARG A 131 -9.36 14.44 7.07
C ARG A 131 -10.73 14.52 7.74
N ALA A 132 -11.81 14.61 6.96
CA ALA A 132 -13.19 14.53 7.45
C ALA A 132 -13.63 13.11 7.83
N LEU A 133 -12.74 12.11 7.72
CA LEU A 133 -13.02 10.68 7.96
C LEU A 133 -14.03 10.06 6.98
N PHE A 134 -14.29 10.69 5.84
CA PHE A 134 -15.19 10.15 4.81
C PHE A 134 -14.55 9.09 3.90
N ALA A 135 -13.23 8.96 3.95
CA ALA A 135 -12.46 7.98 3.19
C ALA A 135 -11.41 7.31 4.06
N SER A 136 -11.06 6.07 3.72
CA SER A 136 -10.07 5.32 4.49
C SER A 136 -8.62 5.63 4.14
N SER A 137 -8.40 6.31 3.01
CA SER A 137 -7.10 6.78 2.55
C SER A 137 -7.25 7.96 1.60
N VAL A 138 -6.20 8.75 1.44
CA VAL A 138 -6.20 9.86 0.47
C VAL A 138 -6.29 9.38 -0.97
N ARG A 139 -5.78 8.18 -1.28
CA ARG A 139 -5.94 7.56 -2.60
C ARG A 139 -7.41 7.18 -2.87
N GLN A 140 -8.12 6.71 -1.86
CA GLN A 140 -9.56 6.42 -1.98
C GLN A 140 -10.39 7.71 -2.09
N ALA A 141 -10.09 8.73 -1.28
CA ALA A 141 -10.72 10.04 -1.39
C ALA A 141 -10.55 10.64 -2.79
N ARG A 142 -9.35 10.49 -3.37
CA ARG A 142 -9.08 10.88 -4.76
C ARG A 142 -9.97 10.12 -5.75
N GLN A 143 -10.18 8.83 -5.56
CA GLN A 143 -11.10 8.05 -6.39
C GLN A 143 -12.53 8.54 -6.25
N PHE A 144 -13.00 8.87 -5.05
CA PHE A 144 -14.33 9.44 -4.84
C PHE A 144 -14.53 10.74 -5.61
N CYS A 145 -13.52 11.62 -5.59
CA CYS A 145 -13.54 12.82 -6.42
C CYS A 145 -13.62 12.45 -7.91
N VAL A 146 -12.70 11.62 -8.43
CA VAL A 146 -12.63 11.29 -9.87
C VAL A 146 -13.90 10.60 -10.38
N HIS A 147 -14.52 9.73 -9.58
CA HIS A 147 -15.81 9.11 -9.90
C HIS A 147 -17.00 10.07 -9.73
N GLY A 148 -16.75 11.25 -9.17
CA GLY A 148 -17.73 12.31 -9.02
C GLY A 148 -18.77 12.03 -7.94
N LEU A 149 -18.35 11.32 -6.89
CA LEU A 149 -19.12 11.04 -5.68
C LEU A 149 -19.04 12.18 -4.67
N VAL A 150 -18.22 13.20 -4.96
CA VAL A 150 -18.01 14.38 -4.12
C VAL A 150 -18.63 15.60 -4.78
N ARG A 151 -19.35 16.39 -4.00
CA ARG A 151 -19.94 17.68 -4.38
C ARG A 151 -19.32 18.78 -3.53
N VAL A 152 -19.01 19.93 -4.14
CA VAL A 152 -18.56 21.14 -3.44
C VAL A 152 -19.58 22.23 -3.73
N ASN A 153 -20.15 22.84 -2.69
CA ASN A 153 -21.21 23.85 -2.77
C ASN A 153 -22.37 23.39 -3.69
N GLY A 154 -22.80 22.13 -3.55
CA GLY A 154 -23.84 21.50 -4.37
C GLY A 154 -23.41 21.03 -5.77
N LYS A 155 -22.26 21.47 -6.28
CA LYS A 155 -21.76 21.12 -7.63
C LYS A 155 -20.84 19.91 -7.59
N LYS A 156 -21.04 18.95 -8.50
CA LYS A 156 -20.19 17.76 -8.64
C LYS A 156 -18.76 18.17 -9.00
N MET A 157 -17.78 17.75 -8.19
CA MET A 157 -16.38 18.19 -8.38
C MET A 157 -15.45 17.00 -8.69
N PRO A 158 -15.21 16.68 -9.98
CA PRO A 158 -14.40 15.53 -10.36
C PRO A 158 -12.90 15.72 -10.18
N PHE A 159 -12.46 16.93 -9.84
CA PHE A 159 -11.05 17.29 -9.77
C PHE A 159 -10.53 17.20 -8.33
N PRO A 160 -9.79 16.12 -7.95
CA PRO A 160 -9.17 16.00 -6.62
C PRO A 160 -8.11 17.06 -6.35
N GLY A 161 -7.68 17.79 -7.39
CA GLY A 161 -6.73 18.89 -7.28
C GLY A 161 -7.32 20.22 -6.87
N TYR A 162 -8.64 20.31 -6.73
CA TYR A 162 -9.33 21.53 -6.32
C TYR A 162 -8.82 21.99 -4.95
N MET A 163 -8.49 23.28 -4.84
CA MET A 163 -8.08 23.91 -3.59
C MET A 163 -9.31 24.56 -2.97
N LEU A 164 -9.70 24.07 -1.81
CA LEU A 164 -10.81 24.62 -1.04
C LEU A 164 -10.46 26.04 -0.59
N ASN A 165 -11.48 26.89 -0.64
CA ASN A 165 -11.50 28.21 -0.07
C ASN A 165 -12.23 28.17 1.29
N PRO A 166 -11.85 29.05 2.23
CA PRO A 166 -12.59 29.18 3.49
C PRO A 166 -14.09 29.40 3.22
N GLY A 167 -14.95 28.61 3.87
CA GLY A 167 -16.40 28.60 3.67
C GLY A 167 -16.91 27.52 2.71
N ASP A 168 -16.05 26.88 1.91
CA ASP A 168 -16.51 25.83 1.00
C ASP A 168 -17.06 24.62 1.76
N MET A 169 -18.27 24.19 1.40
CA MET A 169 -18.88 22.97 1.90
C MET A 169 -18.68 21.84 0.89
N PHE A 170 -18.11 20.71 1.32
CA PHE A 170 -18.01 19.50 0.52
C PHE A 170 -18.81 18.35 1.13
N GLN A 171 -19.49 17.59 0.27
CA GLN A 171 -20.33 16.45 0.64
C GLN A 171 -19.93 15.22 -0.17
N VAL A 172 -19.92 14.06 0.48
CA VAL A 172 -19.65 12.76 -0.13
C VAL A 172 -20.90 11.91 -0.10
N GLU A 173 -21.09 11.09 -1.13
CA GLU A 173 -22.19 10.10 -1.17
C GLU A 173 -22.11 9.13 0.04
N PRO A 174 -23.18 9.02 0.87
CA PRO A 174 -23.12 8.26 2.12
C PRO A 174 -22.78 6.78 1.96
N GLY A 175 -23.29 6.11 0.92
CA GLY A 175 -23.00 4.69 0.68
C GLY A 175 -21.50 4.42 0.47
N SER A 176 -20.82 5.34 -0.20
CA SER A 176 -19.36 5.31 -0.41
C SER A 176 -18.58 5.57 0.87
N VAL A 177 -19.06 6.47 1.74
CA VAL A 177 -18.47 6.73 3.06
C VAL A 177 -18.60 5.49 3.94
N MET A 178 -19.79 4.90 4.00
CA MET A 178 -20.04 3.67 4.76
C MET A 178 -19.18 2.50 4.24
N PHE A 179 -18.97 2.42 2.93
CA PHE A 179 -18.05 1.44 2.33
C PHE A 179 -16.58 1.67 2.73
N ALA A 180 -16.13 2.93 2.74
CA ALA A 180 -14.75 3.26 3.08
C ALA A 180 -14.41 3.03 4.55
N THR A 181 -15.30 3.49 5.43
CA THR A 181 -15.11 3.50 6.88
C THR A 181 -15.61 2.22 7.53
N GLY A 182 -16.44 1.44 6.84
CA GLY A 182 -16.99 0.18 7.34
C GLY A 182 -16.00 -0.98 7.28
N ALA A 183 -16.28 -2.01 8.06
CA ALA A 183 -15.61 -3.30 7.93
C ALA A 183 -15.84 -3.91 6.54
N ARG A 184 -14.82 -4.63 6.07
CA ARG A 184 -14.85 -5.25 4.74
C ARG A 184 -15.87 -6.38 4.72
N LYS A 185 -16.69 -6.40 3.67
CA LYS A 185 -17.57 -7.54 3.37
C LYS A 185 -16.70 -8.71 2.93
N ASP A 186 -16.56 -9.73 3.78
CA ASP A 186 -15.80 -10.92 3.44
C ASP A 186 -16.48 -11.66 2.29
N ARG A 187 -15.77 -11.77 1.18
CA ARG A 187 -16.19 -12.60 0.04
C ARG A 187 -15.72 -14.03 0.31
N SER A 188 -16.64 -14.99 0.20
CA SER A 188 -16.32 -16.43 0.17
C SER A 188 -15.23 -16.71 -0.87
N SER A 189 -14.48 -17.81 -0.73
CA SER A 189 -13.44 -18.19 -1.70
C SER A 189 -14.00 -18.24 -3.13
N THR A 190 -15.22 -18.73 -3.30
CA THR A 190 -15.97 -18.74 -4.55
C THR A 190 -16.24 -17.33 -5.07
N ALA A 191 -16.70 -16.40 -4.23
CA ALA A 191 -16.90 -15.00 -4.62
C ALA A 191 -15.58 -14.29 -4.94
N ARG A 192 -14.45 -14.67 -4.31
CA ARG A 192 -13.11 -14.19 -4.68
C ARG A 192 -12.69 -14.73 -6.05
N ARG A 193 -12.94 -16.01 -6.34
CA ARG A 193 -12.67 -16.64 -7.64
C ARG A 193 -13.48 -15.99 -8.77
N VAL A 194 -14.79 -15.89 -8.62
CA VAL A 194 -15.68 -15.26 -9.62
C VAL A 194 -15.33 -13.79 -9.85
N ALA A 195 -14.96 -13.04 -8.79
CA ALA A 195 -14.50 -11.67 -8.94
C ALA A 195 -13.16 -11.58 -9.70
N LYS A 196 -12.24 -12.53 -9.47
CA LYS A 196 -10.97 -12.62 -10.20
C LYS A 196 -11.21 -12.95 -11.68
N GLU A 197 -12.10 -13.89 -11.99
CA GLU A 197 -12.52 -14.23 -13.35
C GLU A 197 -13.16 -13.03 -14.06
N LYS A 198 -14.12 -12.34 -13.43
CA LYS A 198 -14.73 -11.13 -13.98
C LYS A 198 -13.73 -9.99 -14.18
N ALA A 199 -12.77 -9.83 -13.27
CA ALA A 199 -11.71 -8.83 -13.41
C ALA A 199 -10.75 -9.18 -14.56
N ALA A 200 -10.41 -10.46 -14.72
CA ALA A 200 -9.60 -10.95 -15.84
C ALA A 200 -10.33 -10.77 -17.17
N ALA A 201 -11.63 -11.11 -17.25
CA ALA A 201 -12.45 -10.89 -18.42
C ALA A 201 -12.55 -9.40 -18.81
N ARG A 202 -12.75 -8.51 -17.83
CA ARG A 202 -12.72 -7.05 -18.09
C ARG A 202 -11.35 -6.56 -18.55
N ALA A 203 -10.27 -7.13 -18.03
CA ALA A 203 -8.92 -6.80 -18.44
C ALA A 203 -8.62 -7.29 -19.87
N ALA A 204 -9.09 -8.50 -20.23
CA ALA A 204 -9.02 -9.06 -21.57
C ALA A 204 -9.83 -8.21 -22.56
N ALA A 205 -11.09 -7.90 -22.26
CA ALA A 205 -11.93 -7.02 -23.08
C ALA A 205 -11.30 -5.63 -23.26
N ARG A 206 -10.64 -5.09 -22.23
CA ARG A 206 -9.91 -3.82 -22.35
C ARG A 206 -8.64 -3.94 -23.19
N ALA A 207 -7.96 -5.09 -23.17
CA ALA A 207 -6.80 -5.36 -24.02
C ALA A 207 -7.22 -5.54 -25.48
N GLU A 208 -8.31 -6.25 -25.73
CA GLU A 208 -8.92 -6.40 -27.05
C GLU A 208 -9.41 -5.06 -27.60
N ALA A 209 -10.08 -4.23 -26.79
CA ALA A 209 -10.48 -2.88 -27.17
C ALA A 209 -9.27 -1.96 -27.45
N ALA A 210 -8.17 -2.14 -26.71
CA ALA A 210 -6.92 -1.42 -26.97
C ALA A 210 -6.20 -1.92 -28.23
N ALA A 211 -6.39 -3.19 -28.62
CA ALA A 211 -5.87 -3.75 -29.88
C ALA A 211 -6.71 -3.30 -31.10
N HIS A 212 -8.01 -3.07 -30.92
CA HIS A 212 -8.92 -2.56 -31.95
C HIS A 212 -8.86 -1.04 -32.16
N THR A 213 -8.04 -0.32 -31.39
CA THR A 213 -7.73 1.08 -31.68
C THR A 213 -6.58 1.10 -32.69
N PRO A 214 -6.76 1.56 -33.94
CA PRO A 214 -5.71 1.54 -34.95
C PRO A 214 -4.58 2.49 -34.53
N ARG A 215 -3.55 1.90 -33.93
CA ARG A 215 -2.30 2.58 -33.62
C ARG A 215 -1.52 2.68 -34.92
N GLN A 216 -1.55 3.82 -35.60
CA GLN A 216 -0.63 4.10 -36.71
C GLN A 216 0.80 3.83 -36.22
N PRO A 217 1.54 2.89 -36.84
CA PRO A 217 2.91 2.64 -36.46
C PRO A 217 3.78 3.83 -36.92
N PRO A 218 4.68 4.36 -36.07
CA PRO A 218 5.78 5.15 -36.57
C PRO A 218 6.68 4.24 -37.43
N ALA A 219 7.04 4.77 -38.61
CA ALA A 219 8.11 4.21 -39.43
C ALA A 219 9.42 4.14 -38.62
N ASP A 220 10.22 3.13 -38.95
CA ASP A 220 11.56 2.84 -38.46
C ASP A 220 11.70 2.20 -37.07
N ALA A 221 11.72 0.86 -37.09
CA ALA A 221 12.61 0.05 -36.24
C ALA A 221 12.69 -1.39 -36.79
N VAL A 222 13.49 -1.60 -37.84
CA VAL A 222 14.03 -2.92 -38.16
C VAL A 222 15.12 -3.23 -37.15
N VAL A 223 14.85 -4.15 -36.22
CA VAL A 223 15.87 -4.81 -35.41
C VAL A 223 15.78 -6.31 -35.71
N PRO A 224 16.78 -6.90 -36.40
CA PRO A 224 16.78 -8.32 -36.68
C PRO A 224 17.27 -9.08 -35.44
N SER A 225 16.38 -9.82 -34.78
CA SER A 225 16.81 -10.86 -33.85
C SER A 225 17.05 -12.15 -34.63
N LYS A 226 18.28 -12.36 -35.08
CA LYS A 226 18.75 -13.71 -35.43
C LYS A 226 18.75 -14.53 -34.13
N ARG A 227 17.74 -15.37 -33.94
CA ARG A 227 17.90 -16.59 -33.16
C ARG A 227 18.35 -17.61 -34.19
N ASP A 228 19.60 -18.05 -34.09
CA ASP A 228 20.09 -19.15 -34.90
C ASP A 228 19.25 -20.38 -34.53
N GLU A 229 18.34 -20.76 -35.42
CA GLU A 229 17.61 -22.01 -35.29
C GLU A 229 18.63 -23.16 -35.41
N PRO A 230 18.66 -24.11 -34.47
CA PRO A 230 19.64 -25.19 -34.48
C PRO A 230 19.54 -25.95 -35.80
N THR A 231 20.68 -26.17 -36.43
CA THR A 231 20.71 -26.85 -37.73
C THR A 231 20.19 -28.29 -37.57
N PRO A 232 19.57 -28.88 -38.61
CA PRO A 232 19.03 -30.26 -38.52
C PRO A 232 20.07 -31.31 -38.08
N ALA A 233 21.36 -31.05 -38.29
CA ALA A 233 22.46 -31.88 -37.82
C ALA A 233 22.65 -31.81 -36.29
N GLU A 234 22.53 -30.62 -35.69
CA GLU A 234 22.60 -30.41 -34.23
C GLU A 234 21.41 -31.08 -33.52
N LEU A 235 20.22 -31.02 -34.13
CA LEU A 235 19.03 -31.71 -33.61
C LEU A 235 19.20 -33.23 -33.60
N LYS A 236 19.85 -33.79 -34.64
CA LYS A 236 20.18 -35.22 -34.69
C LYS A 236 21.20 -35.60 -33.61
N ALA A 237 22.23 -34.77 -33.39
CA ALA A 237 23.21 -35.00 -32.34
C ALA A 237 22.55 -35.01 -30.94
N HIS A 238 21.60 -34.10 -30.69
CA HIS A 238 20.85 -34.07 -29.43
C HIS A 238 19.96 -35.31 -29.22
N LEU A 239 19.31 -35.82 -30.27
CA LEU A 239 18.56 -37.08 -30.16
C LEU A 239 19.48 -38.28 -29.88
N GLN A 240 20.71 -38.26 -30.39
CA GLN A 240 21.72 -39.29 -30.10
C GLN A 240 22.22 -39.21 -28.66
N THR A 241 22.36 -38.00 -28.07
CA THR A 241 22.73 -37.85 -26.65
C THR A 241 21.62 -38.37 -25.73
N ILE A 242 20.35 -38.04 -26.00
CA ILE A 242 19.22 -38.60 -25.23
C ILE A 242 19.21 -40.12 -25.31
N MET A 243 19.52 -40.71 -26.47
CA MET A 243 19.60 -42.17 -26.61
C MET A 243 20.72 -42.79 -25.77
N ALA A 244 21.88 -42.14 -25.70
CA ALA A 244 22.99 -42.58 -24.85
C ALA A 244 22.63 -42.48 -23.35
N ASP A 245 21.96 -41.41 -22.93
CA ASP A 245 21.51 -41.23 -21.54
C ASP A 245 20.49 -42.30 -21.13
N VAL A 246 19.56 -42.65 -22.03
CA VAL A 246 18.59 -43.74 -21.80
C VAL A 246 19.28 -45.09 -21.69
N ASP A 247 20.30 -45.35 -22.53
CA ASP A 247 21.09 -46.58 -22.47
C ASP A 247 21.94 -46.66 -21.19
N GLY A 248 22.44 -45.53 -20.69
CA GLY A 248 23.08 -45.43 -19.38
C GLY A 248 22.17 -45.82 -18.22
N VAL A 249 20.94 -45.26 -18.17
CA VAL A 249 19.95 -45.60 -17.12
C VAL A 249 19.51 -47.07 -17.22
N LEU A 250 19.47 -47.65 -18.42
CA LEU A 250 19.14 -49.07 -18.61
C LEU A 250 20.26 -50.02 -18.16
N ALA A 251 21.51 -49.56 -18.13
CA ALA A 251 22.66 -50.31 -17.63
C ALA A 251 22.70 -50.38 -16.10
N GLU A 252 22.10 -49.41 -15.40
CA GLU A 252 21.97 -49.44 -13.94
C GLU A 252 20.98 -50.53 -13.46
N ASP A 253 21.12 -50.95 -12.20
CA ASP A 253 20.24 -51.93 -11.54
C ASP A 253 18.88 -51.32 -11.16
N VAL A 254 18.11 -50.98 -12.20
CA VAL A 254 16.76 -50.42 -12.08
C VAL A 254 15.71 -51.55 -12.05
N GLY A 255 14.60 -51.33 -11.34
CA GLY A 255 13.48 -52.28 -11.23
C GLY A 255 12.85 -52.64 -12.59
N ALA A 256 12.32 -53.86 -12.71
CA ALA A 256 11.83 -54.43 -13.98
C ALA A 256 10.75 -53.57 -14.69
N LYS A 257 9.83 -52.95 -13.93
CA LYS A 257 8.78 -52.08 -14.48
C LYS A 257 9.33 -50.77 -15.04
N ASP A 258 10.39 -50.23 -14.44
CA ASP A 258 11.00 -48.98 -14.87
C ASP A 258 11.94 -49.23 -16.06
N LYS A 259 12.65 -50.38 -16.08
CA LYS A 259 13.34 -50.89 -17.28
C LYS A 259 12.38 -51.02 -18.48
N GLN A 260 11.14 -51.47 -18.27
CA GLN A 260 10.13 -51.54 -19.34
C GLN A 260 9.76 -50.15 -19.90
N LYS A 261 9.57 -49.13 -19.03
CA LYS A 261 9.28 -47.75 -19.45
C LYS A 261 10.45 -47.12 -20.21
N PHE A 262 11.67 -47.27 -19.73
CA PHE A 262 12.86 -46.77 -20.42
C PHE A 262 13.11 -47.50 -21.75
N ARG A 263 12.79 -48.80 -21.87
CA ARG A 263 12.80 -49.52 -23.16
C ARG A 263 11.75 -49.01 -24.14
N ALA A 264 10.55 -48.69 -23.68
CA ALA A 264 9.50 -48.09 -24.51
C ALA A 264 9.91 -46.68 -24.98
N PHE A 265 10.46 -45.86 -24.09
CA PHE A 265 10.99 -44.54 -24.43
C PHE A 265 12.21 -44.61 -25.36
N ARG A 266 13.08 -45.60 -25.19
CA ARG A 266 14.18 -45.88 -26.13
C ARG A 266 13.67 -46.12 -27.55
N GLN A 267 12.55 -46.84 -27.71
CA GLN A 267 11.95 -47.04 -29.03
C GLN A 267 11.38 -45.76 -29.63
N THR A 268 10.80 -44.87 -28.81
CA THR A 268 10.29 -43.57 -29.30
C THR A 268 11.42 -42.66 -29.75
N VAL A 269 12.52 -42.60 -29.00
CA VAL A 269 13.73 -41.85 -29.39
C VAL A 269 14.36 -42.44 -30.66
N LYS A 270 14.44 -43.77 -30.78
CA LYS A 270 14.96 -44.44 -31.99
C LYS A 270 14.12 -44.12 -33.24
N ARG A 271 12.79 -44.05 -33.12
CA ARG A 271 11.90 -43.62 -34.21
C ARG A 271 12.10 -42.14 -34.54
N ALA A 272 12.27 -41.28 -33.54
CA ALA A 272 12.54 -39.85 -33.73
C ALA A 272 13.89 -39.62 -34.45
N ILE A 273 14.94 -40.40 -34.14
CA ILE A 273 16.22 -40.38 -34.86
C ILE A 273 16.02 -40.82 -36.32
N GLY A 274 15.15 -41.79 -36.61
CA GLY A 274 14.82 -42.20 -37.98
C GLY A 274 14.16 -41.09 -38.80
N LEU A 275 13.36 -40.23 -38.15
CA LEU A 275 12.63 -39.11 -38.73
C LEU A 275 13.34 -37.75 -38.54
N TRP A 276 14.65 -37.75 -38.27
CA TRP A 276 15.40 -36.54 -37.87
C TRP A 276 15.32 -35.36 -38.85
N ARG A 277 15.07 -35.61 -40.15
CA ARG A 277 14.93 -34.57 -41.18
C ARG A 277 13.66 -33.72 -41.01
N SER A 278 12.65 -34.22 -40.30
CA SER A 278 11.41 -33.51 -40.00
C SER A 278 11.25 -33.16 -38.52
N ALA A 279 12.32 -33.26 -37.73
CA ALA A 279 12.31 -32.92 -36.31
C ALA A 279 12.23 -31.40 -36.11
N SER A 280 11.29 -30.94 -35.29
CA SER A 280 11.19 -29.56 -34.85
C SER A 280 11.85 -29.38 -33.46
N PRO A 281 12.35 -28.19 -33.12
CA PRO A 281 12.88 -27.92 -31.77
C PRO A 281 11.85 -28.20 -30.66
N GLU A 282 10.56 -27.99 -30.95
CA GLU A 282 9.47 -28.28 -30.02
C GLU A 282 9.36 -29.78 -29.73
N SER A 283 9.47 -30.65 -30.73
CA SER A 283 9.35 -32.10 -30.51
C SER A 283 10.49 -32.65 -29.65
N ILE A 284 11.70 -32.13 -29.81
CA ILE A 284 12.85 -32.51 -28.97
C ILE A 284 12.66 -32.07 -27.53
N SER A 285 12.18 -30.84 -27.31
CA SER A 285 11.89 -30.35 -25.95
C SER A 285 10.84 -31.20 -25.22
N THR A 286 9.88 -31.78 -25.95
CA THR A 286 8.90 -32.70 -25.36
C THR A 286 9.51 -34.04 -24.94
N LEU A 287 10.52 -34.53 -25.68
CA LEU A 287 11.23 -35.76 -25.34
C LEU A 287 12.12 -35.56 -24.10
N ASP A 288 12.77 -34.40 -23.98
CA ASP A 288 13.55 -34.04 -22.78
C ASP A 288 12.66 -34.00 -21.53
N ALA A 289 11.51 -33.31 -21.63
CA ALA A 289 10.56 -33.25 -20.53
C ALA A 289 10.02 -34.64 -20.13
N GLN A 290 9.82 -35.54 -21.10
CA GLN A 290 9.41 -36.92 -20.83
C GLN A 290 10.52 -37.73 -20.15
N PHE A 291 11.78 -37.56 -20.58
CA PHE A 291 12.93 -38.22 -19.96
C PHE A 291 13.15 -37.74 -18.51
N ASP A 292 13.13 -36.43 -18.27
CA ASP A 292 13.24 -35.83 -16.94
C ASP A 292 12.11 -36.28 -15.99
N PHE A 293 10.90 -36.42 -16.53
CA PHE A 293 9.78 -36.95 -15.76
C PHE A 293 10.00 -38.41 -15.33
N LEU A 294 10.52 -39.26 -16.22
CA LEU A 294 10.84 -40.64 -15.88
C LEU A 294 12.00 -40.72 -14.86
N LYS A 295 13.01 -39.86 -15.01
CA LYS A 295 14.14 -39.77 -14.08
C LYS A 295 13.73 -39.28 -12.69
N THR A 296 12.84 -38.30 -12.61
CA THR A 296 12.27 -37.83 -11.33
C THR A 296 11.37 -38.87 -10.67
N GLN A 297 10.60 -39.66 -11.43
CA GLN A 297 9.86 -40.80 -10.88
C GLN A 297 10.77 -41.88 -10.29
N LEU A 298 11.92 -42.13 -10.94
CA LEU A 298 12.93 -43.06 -10.43
C LEU A 298 13.55 -42.52 -9.13
N ALA A 299 13.95 -41.25 -9.10
CA ALA A 299 14.53 -40.61 -7.91
C ALA A 299 13.54 -40.52 -6.73
N ALA A 300 12.25 -40.27 -7.00
CA ALA A 300 11.21 -40.24 -5.97
C ALA A 300 10.96 -41.61 -5.32
N ARG A 301 11.29 -42.72 -6.02
CA ARG A 301 11.15 -44.09 -5.50
C ARG A 301 12.41 -44.60 -4.81
N SER A 302 13.59 -44.10 -5.17
CA SER A 302 14.84 -44.44 -4.48
C SER A 302 15.08 -43.64 -3.20
N ALA A 303 14.30 -42.59 -2.95
CA ALA A 303 14.35 -41.85 -1.70
C ALA A 303 13.73 -42.68 -0.54
N PRO A 304 14.45 -42.90 0.58
CA PRO A 304 13.86 -43.53 1.76
C PRO A 304 12.71 -42.66 2.29
N PRO A 305 11.61 -43.26 2.80
CA PRO A 305 10.51 -42.49 3.37
C PRO A 305 11.02 -41.66 4.55
N PRO A 306 10.62 -40.37 4.69
CA PRO A 306 10.92 -39.63 5.89
C PRO A 306 10.29 -40.38 7.07
N ALA A 307 11.12 -40.74 8.05
CA ALA A 307 10.66 -41.35 9.29
C ALA A 307 9.53 -40.50 9.87
N ALA A 308 8.40 -41.14 10.14
CA ALA A 308 7.31 -40.51 10.87
C ALA A 308 7.86 -39.98 12.18
N ALA A 309 7.88 -38.66 12.33
CA ALA A 309 8.21 -38.02 13.60
C ALA A 309 7.17 -38.47 14.63
N THR A 310 7.60 -39.32 15.55
CA THR A 310 6.95 -39.50 16.85
C THR A 310 6.80 -38.12 17.50
N PRO A 311 5.61 -37.72 17.97
CA PRO A 311 5.50 -36.48 18.72
C PRO A 311 6.27 -36.65 20.04
N ASP A 312 7.29 -35.81 20.24
CA ASP A 312 8.02 -35.72 21.51
C ASP A 312 7.04 -35.38 22.65
N PRO A 313 6.99 -36.16 23.75
CA PRO A 313 6.11 -35.87 24.86
C PRO A 313 6.81 -34.92 25.86
N ALA A 314 7.17 -33.71 25.43
CA ALA A 314 7.75 -32.70 26.35
C ALA A 314 7.77 -31.25 25.80
N GLU A 315 6.87 -30.86 24.90
CA GLU A 315 6.67 -29.42 24.65
C GLU A 315 5.67 -28.90 25.68
N GLU A 316 6.17 -28.24 26.73
CA GLU A 316 5.31 -27.45 27.62
C GLU A 316 4.45 -26.51 26.75
N PRO A 317 3.11 -26.52 26.93
CA PRO A 317 2.26 -25.68 26.12
C PRO A 317 2.65 -24.22 26.33
N LEU A 318 3.05 -23.55 25.25
CA LEU A 318 3.38 -22.11 25.19
C LEU A 318 2.31 -21.18 25.79
N PHE A 319 1.11 -21.71 26.04
CA PHE A 319 -0.02 -21.01 26.64
C PHE A 319 -0.57 -21.82 27.81
N SER A 320 -0.76 -21.15 28.95
CA SER A 320 -1.43 -21.71 30.12
C SER A 320 -2.82 -22.26 29.75
N ASP A 321 -3.33 -23.26 30.46
CA ASP A 321 -4.67 -23.82 30.23
C ASP A 321 -5.76 -22.74 30.32
N ALA A 322 -5.56 -21.73 31.18
CA ALA A 322 -6.42 -20.56 31.28
C ALA A 322 -6.41 -19.71 30.00
N ASP A 323 -5.25 -19.53 29.36
CA ASP A 323 -5.15 -18.81 28.10
C ASP A 323 -5.68 -19.63 26.92
N GLN A 324 -5.53 -20.95 26.95
CA GLN A 324 -6.17 -21.84 25.98
C GLN A 324 -7.70 -21.78 26.09
N ALA A 325 -8.26 -21.73 27.30
CA ALA A 325 -9.68 -21.55 27.52
C ALA A 325 -10.17 -20.18 26.99
N LYS A 326 -9.43 -19.09 27.26
CA LYS A 326 -9.72 -17.76 26.70
C LYS A 326 -9.66 -17.76 25.17
N LEU A 327 -8.69 -18.44 24.58
CA LEU A 327 -8.58 -18.57 23.13
C LEU A 327 -9.79 -19.32 22.55
N ARG A 328 -10.19 -20.44 23.16
CA ARG A 328 -11.40 -21.19 22.75
C ARG A 328 -12.65 -20.31 22.83
N GLN A 329 -12.87 -19.62 23.95
CA GLN A 329 -13.98 -18.68 24.10
C GLN A 329 -13.93 -17.55 23.06
N ALA A 330 -12.74 -17.02 22.76
CA ALA A 330 -12.56 -16.01 21.73
C ALA A 330 -12.89 -16.56 20.33
N PHE A 331 -12.51 -17.80 20.02
CA PHE A 331 -12.84 -18.48 18.77
C PHE A 331 -14.34 -18.73 18.62
N ASP A 332 -15.01 -19.21 19.69
CA ASP A 332 -16.46 -19.44 19.69
C ASP A 332 -17.23 -18.11 19.50
N LYS A 333 -16.81 -17.06 20.20
CA LYS A 333 -17.36 -15.71 20.01
C LYS A 333 -17.20 -15.24 18.56
N LEU A 334 -16.01 -15.41 17.97
CA LEU A 334 -15.71 -15.00 16.60
C LEU A 334 -16.54 -15.81 15.58
N ARG A 335 -16.78 -17.10 15.86
CA ARG A 335 -17.66 -17.95 15.06
C ARG A 335 -19.10 -17.46 15.10
N LEU A 336 -19.66 -17.21 16.29
CA LEU A 336 -21.02 -16.68 16.46
C LEU A 336 -21.19 -15.32 15.75
N GLU A 337 -20.20 -14.42 15.88
CA GLU A 337 -20.19 -13.14 15.15
C GLU A 337 -20.18 -13.34 13.63
N THR A 338 -19.41 -14.32 13.14
CA THR A 338 -19.34 -14.66 11.71
C THR A 338 -20.68 -15.21 11.20
N GLU A 339 -21.32 -16.10 11.96
CA GLU A 339 -22.64 -16.64 11.63
C GLU A 339 -23.69 -15.53 11.60
N HIS A 340 -23.73 -14.67 12.62
CA HIS A 340 -24.63 -13.51 12.69
C HIS A 340 -24.42 -12.55 11.51
N THR A 341 -23.17 -12.16 11.22
CA THR A 341 -22.87 -11.28 10.08
C THR A 341 -23.21 -11.95 8.75
N SER A 342 -23.02 -13.27 8.61
CA SER A 342 -23.39 -14.00 7.38
C SER A 342 -24.89 -13.94 7.11
N ALA A 343 -25.73 -14.05 8.15
CA ALA A 343 -27.18 -13.96 8.03
C ALA A 343 -27.62 -12.55 7.59
N TRP A 344 -27.05 -11.51 8.21
CA TRP A 344 -27.32 -10.12 7.82
C TRP A 344 -26.83 -9.77 6.42
N ASN A 345 -25.64 -10.23 6.04
CA ASN A 345 -25.09 -10.06 4.70
C ASN A 345 -25.95 -10.70 3.60
N ARG A 346 -26.68 -11.77 3.91
CA ARG A 346 -27.68 -12.35 2.99
C ARG A 346 -28.90 -11.46 2.85
N ARG A 347 -29.41 -10.89 3.96
CA ARG A 347 -30.59 -10.00 3.94
C ARG A 347 -30.35 -8.71 3.15
N ASN A 348 -29.15 -8.12 3.27
CA ASN A 348 -28.76 -6.92 2.51
C ASN A 348 -27.55 -7.20 1.61
N ALA A 349 -27.78 -7.99 0.57
CA ALA A 349 -26.73 -8.38 -0.38
C ALA A 349 -26.22 -7.19 -1.22
N ALA A 350 -27.09 -6.20 -1.49
CA ALA A 350 -26.79 -5.03 -2.33
C ALA A 350 -25.79 -4.05 -1.68
N ALA A 351 -25.76 -3.97 -0.34
CA ALA A 351 -24.82 -3.12 0.36
C ALA A 351 -23.36 -3.54 0.10
N PRO A 352 -22.46 -2.59 -0.23
CA PRO A 352 -21.06 -2.88 -0.56
C PRO A 352 -20.17 -3.16 0.68
N TYR A 353 -20.64 -2.81 1.87
CA TYR A 353 -19.96 -3.00 3.16
C TYR A 353 -20.50 -4.24 3.92
N ALA A 354 -19.81 -4.65 4.98
CA ALA A 354 -20.32 -5.68 5.88
C ALA A 354 -21.57 -5.18 6.61
N THR A 355 -22.60 -6.02 6.68
CA THR A 355 -23.88 -5.72 7.34
C THR A 355 -24.05 -6.64 8.57
N PRO A 356 -24.51 -6.13 9.73
CA PRO A 356 -24.74 -4.71 10.03
C PRO A 356 -23.46 -3.87 9.94
N TRP A 357 -23.60 -2.58 9.64
CA TRP A 357 -22.44 -1.69 9.49
C TRP A 357 -21.69 -1.60 10.82
N ARG A 358 -20.38 -1.82 10.76
CA ARG A 358 -19.45 -1.62 11.87
C ARG A 358 -18.22 -0.87 11.36
N PRO A 359 -17.57 -0.04 12.20
CA PRO A 359 -16.37 0.67 11.79
C PRO A 359 -15.25 -0.31 11.44
N ARG A 360 -14.28 0.19 10.67
CA ARG A 360 -13.10 -0.56 10.27
C ARG A 360 -12.25 -0.93 11.49
N ASP A 361 -11.65 -2.12 11.46
CA ASP A 361 -10.99 -2.73 12.62
C ASP A 361 -9.97 -1.82 13.35
N TYR A 362 -9.23 -0.97 12.62
CA TYR A 362 -8.20 -0.08 13.17
C TYR A 362 -8.54 1.41 12.99
N MET A 363 -9.81 1.77 12.82
CA MET A 363 -10.21 3.16 12.58
C MET A 363 -9.87 4.09 13.75
N SER A 364 -10.00 3.60 14.99
CA SER A 364 -9.81 4.37 16.23
C SER A 364 -8.44 5.06 16.32
N ALA A 365 -7.37 4.38 15.89
CA ALA A 365 -6.01 4.91 15.93
C ALA A 365 -5.79 6.10 14.97
N PHE A 366 -6.69 6.31 14.00
CA PHE A 366 -6.60 7.38 13.01
C PHE A 366 -7.77 8.35 13.08
N ALA A 367 -8.71 8.15 14.01
CA ALA A 367 -9.95 8.90 14.12
C ALA A 367 -9.70 10.23 14.84
N PHE A 368 -9.27 11.24 14.07
CA PHE A 368 -9.21 12.62 14.52
C PHE A 368 -9.65 13.55 13.40
N ILE A 369 -10.39 14.60 13.75
CA ILE A 369 -10.86 15.63 12.81
C ILE A 369 -10.07 16.90 13.13
N PRO A 370 -9.39 17.51 12.14
CA PRO A 370 -8.61 18.70 12.38
C PRO A 370 -9.50 19.94 12.57
N ARG A 371 -9.05 20.88 13.41
CA ARG A 371 -9.81 22.08 13.81
C ARG A 371 -10.20 23.05 12.67
N TYR A 372 -9.63 22.90 11.48
CA TYR A 372 -9.96 23.71 10.31
C TYR A 372 -11.11 23.13 9.48
N LEU A 373 -11.61 21.94 9.84
CA LEU A 373 -12.79 21.30 9.25
C LEU A 373 -13.88 21.18 10.30
N GLU A 374 -15.08 21.61 9.94
CA GLU A 374 -16.30 21.27 10.66
C GLU A 374 -16.99 20.13 9.92
N VAL A 375 -17.37 19.05 10.61
CA VAL A 375 -17.86 17.83 9.96
C VAL A 375 -19.17 17.38 10.57
N ASN A 376 -20.16 17.14 9.71
CA ASN A 376 -21.41 16.50 10.07
C ASN A 376 -21.46 15.08 9.46
N GLN A 377 -21.36 14.08 10.33
CA GLN A 377 -21.29 12.66 9.94
C GLN A 377 -22.63 12.13 9.42
N ASN A 378 -23.76 12.66 9.90
CA ASN A 378 -25.10 12.18 9.54
C ASN A 378 -25.39 12.33 8.04
N ILE A 379 -24.98 13.48 7.48
CA ILE A 379 -25.18 13.80 6.06
C ILE A 379 -23.92 13.62 5.21
N CYS A 380 -22.82 13.16 5.82
CA CYS A 380 -21.51 13.03 5.17
C CYS A 380 -21.03 14.33 4.50
N ALA A 381 -21.21 15.47 5.19
CA ALA A 381 -20.81 16.79 4.72
C ALA A 381 -19.83 17.46 5.69
N ALA A 382 -18.96 18.30 5.16
CA ALA A 382 -18.00 19.07 5.94
C ALA A 382 -17.79 20.46 5.34
N VAL A 383 -17.52 21.43 6.20
CA VAL A 383 -17.21 22.81 5.83
C VAL A 383 -15.73 23.07 6.08
N TYR A 384 -15.06 23.60 5.07
CA TYR A 384 -13.68 24.05 5.18
C TYR A 384 -13.64 25.45 5.78
N LEU A 385 -13.53 25.54 7.11
CA LEU A 385 -13.68 26.80 7.84
C LEU A 385 -12.57 27.80 7.50
N ARG A 386 -11.32 27.33 7.45
CA ARG A 386 -10.14 28.17 7.28
C ARG A 386 -8.94 27.37 6.78
N HIS A 387 -7.86 28.06 6.46
CA HIS A 387 -6.56 27.41 6.26
C HIS A 387 -5.98 26.92 7.59
N PRO A 388 -5.26 25.77 7.61
CA PRO A 388 -4.55 25.34 8.80
C PRO A 388 -3.54 26.41 9.22
N VAL A 389 -3.49 26.71 10.51
CA VAL A 389 -2.56 27.68 11.11
C VAL A 389 -1.75 27.07 12.26
N ALA A 390 -0.56 27.62 12.52
CA ALA A 390 0.19 27.32 13.74
C ALA A 390 -0.29 28.20 14.90
N ARG A 391 -0.34 27.64 16.11
CA ARG A 391 -0.66 28.31 17.38
C ARG A 391 0.45 28.02 18.39
N PRO A 392 0.60 28.81 19.46
CA PRO A 392 1.48 28.45 20.57
C PRO A 392 1.17 27.01 21.05
N GLY A 393 2.16 26.12 20.98
CA GLY A 393 2.04 24.71 21.38
C GLY A 393 1.33 23.75 20.42
N LEU A 394 0.76 24.20 19.30
CA LEU A 394 0.00 23.32 18.38
C LEU A 394 0.10 23.76 16.91
N ALA A 395 0.33 22.80 16.01
CA ALA A 395 0.13 22.99 14.57
C ALA A 395 -1.14 22.28 14.13
N GLU A 396 -1.98 22.95 13.32
CA GLU A 396 -3.22 22.34 12.82
C GLU A 396 -2.99 21.32 11.69
N VAL A 397 -1.82 21.31 11.04
CA VAL A 397 -1.47 20.30 10.02
C VAL A 397 -1.19 18.95 10.68
N PRO A 398 -1.99 17.91 10.42
CA PRO A 398 -1.79 16.64 11.09
C PRO A 398 -0.62 15.88 10.48
N THR A 399 0.40 15.62 11.29
CA THR A 399 1.65 15.00 10.88
C THR A 399 2.15 14.09 12.01
N PRO A 400 2.54 12.84 11.73
CA PRO A 400 3.03 11.92 12.76
C PRO A 400 4.51 12.18 13.12
N PHE A 401 5.18 13.10 12.44
CA PHE A 401 6.62 13.32 12.58
C PHE A 401 6.95 14.38 13.63
N PRO A 402 8.09 14.25 14.32
CA PRO A 402 8.53 15.25 15.29
C PRO A 402 9.03 16.54 14.59
N ILE A 403 9.20 17.62 15.36
CA ILE A 403 9.44 18.97 14.84
C ILE A 403 10.74 19.05 14.04
N GLU A 404 11.77 18.32 14.46
CA GLU A 404 13.09 18.26 13.83
C GLU A 404 12.98 17.69 12.41
N THR A 405 12.16 16.66 12.22
CA THR A 405 11.90 16.08 10.89
C THR A 405 11.18 17.09 9.99
N GLY A 406 10.22 17.84 10.55
CA GLY A 406 9.55 18.94 9.83
C GLY A 406 10.53 20.03 9.38
N GLN A 407 11.46 20.42 10.26
CA GLN A 407 12.49 21.43 9.98
C GLN A 407 13.45 20.97 8.88
N LEU A 408 13.94 19.73 8.95
CA LEU A 408 14.81 19.13 7.92
C LEU A 408 14.09 19.04 6.56
N ALA A 409 12.82 18.65 6.55
CA ALA A 409 12.01 18.61 5.34
C ALA A 409 11.79 20.01 4.75
N PHE A 410 11.50 21.01 5.58
CA PHE A 410 11.37 22.40 5.14
C PHE A 410 12.66 22.91 4.50
N ASN A 411 13.80 22.67 5.15
CA ASN A 411 15.13 23.02 4.63
C ASN A 411 15.45 22.39 3.28
N TRP A 412 15.06 21.12 3.06
CA TRP A 412 15.18 20.48 1.75
C TRP A 412 14.43 21.27 0.67
N TYR A 413 13.18 21.67 0.95
CA TYR A 413 12.32 22.32 -0.06
C TYR A 413 12.66 23.80 -0.31
N LEU A 414 13.35 24.47 0.60
CA LEU A 414 13.86 25.83 0.38
C LEU A 414 14.82 25.92 -0.81
N ARG A 415 15.70 24.92 -0.98
CA ARG A 415 16.76 24.90 -2.02
C ARG A 415 16.67 23.72 -2.98
N ARG A 416 15.72 22.80 -2.75
CA ARG A 416 15.56 21.52 -3.49
C ARG A 416 16.79 20.61 -3.43
N ARG A 417 17.57 20.70 -2.34
CA ARG A 417 18.79 19.93 -2.06
C ARG A 417 19.08 19.90 -0.57
#